data_AF-A0AA39MEA4-F1
#
_entry.id   AF-A0AA39MEA4-F1
#
_cell.length_a   1.000
_cell.length_b   1.000
_cell.length_c   1.000
_cell.angle_alpha   90.00
_cell.angle_beta   90.00
_cell.angle_gamma   90.00
#
_symmetry.space_group_name_H-M   'P 1'
#
loop_
_entity.id
_entity.type
_entity.pdbx_description
1 polymer ?
#
loop_
_entity_poly.entity_id
_entity_poly.type
_entity_poly.pdbx_seq_one_letter_code
_entity_poly.pdbx_strand_id
1 'polypeptide(L)'
;MMHEEFGQILARTLVLGSRLIPASAYRDHPDTFGHVYTQLLDAGAPIVLGCLVAGGKVSENAYIDSAIHPAWRTAKTHIVLINIWDDSTSLSNVSSIQNAFKDSQLPILEQIAGSPGAAYSNEGDSLEEDFKTTFFGPNYPRLEEIKGGMIQRTCSLWQRELVVIDGTKTDFAR
;
A
#
# COMPACT_ATOMS: atom_id res chain seq x y z
N MET A 1 13.44 28.30 -38.72
CA MET A 1 14.29 27.56 -37.77
C MET A 1 13.52 27.54 -36.45
N MET A 2 12.69 26.52 -36.24
CA MET A 2 11.97 26.35 -34.98
C MET A 2 12.91 25.63 -34.03
N HIS A 3 13.28 26.28 -32.93
CA HIS A 3 13.90 25.60 -31.82
C HIS A 3 12.82 24.77 -31.15
N GLU A 4 12.91 23.45 -31.25
CA GLU A 4 12.26 22.56 -30.30
C GLU A 4 12.91 22.81 -28.94
N GLU A 5 12.21 23.51 -28.06
CA GLU A 5 12.54 23.50 -26.65
C GLU A 5 12.31 22.07 -26.15
N PHE A 6 13.41 21.33 -25.97
CA PHE A 6 13.38 20.14 -25.14
C PHE A 6 12.99 20.59 -23.74
N GLY A 7 11.70 20.55 -23.42
CA GLY A 7 11.20 20.67 -22.06
C GLY A 7 11.90 19.60 -21.23
N GLN A 8 12.87 20.03 -20.42
CA GLN A 8 13.66 19.13 -19.61
C GLN A 8 12.75 18.55 -18.54
N ILE A 9 12.65 17.23 -18.44
CA ILE A 9 11.98 16.58 -17.30
C ILE A 9 12.78 16.94 -16.05
N LEU A 10 12.21 17.76 -15.16
CA LEU A 10 12.92 18.23 -13.96
C LEU A 10 12.60 17.33 -12.76
N ALA A 11 11.41 16.73 -12.74
CA ALA A 11 11.00 15.80 -11.69
C ALA A 11 10.02 14.73 -12.20
N ARG A 12 9.94 13.64 -11.42
CA ARG A 12 8.93 12.58 -11.57
C ARG A 12 8.18 12.40 -10.26
N THR A 13 6.88 12.18 -10.38
CA THR A 13 5.99 11.84 -9.27
C THR A 13 5.41 10.45 -9.51
N LEU A 14 4.99 9.78 -8.44
CA LEU A 14 4.42 8.45 -8.52
C LEU A 14 3.17 8.31 -7.67
N VAL A 15 2.36 7.31 -8.01
CA VAL A 15 1.46 6.61 -7.10
C VAL A 15 1.98 5.18 -6.99
N LEU A 16 2.00 4.66 -5.77
CA LEU A 16 2.38 3.29 -5.51
C LEU A 16 1.40 2.65 -4.53
N GLY A 17 1.44 1.33 -4.48
CA GLY A 17 0.72 0.54 -3.51
C GLY A 17 1.18 -0.90 -3.62
N SER A 18 0.93 -1.68 -2.58
CA SER A 18 1.52 -3.01 -2.47
C SER A 18 0.61 -4.00 -1.80
N ARG A 19 0.97 -5.28 -1.95
CA ARG A 19 0.39 -6.38 -1.20
C ARG A 19 1.46 -7.41 -0.81
N LEU A 20 1.34 -7.93 0.41
CA LEU A 20 2.06 -9.09 0.92
C LEU A 20 1.33 -10.35 0.46
N ILE A 21 1.95 -11.11 -0.44
CA ILE A 21 1.33 -12.32 -1.00
C ILE A 21 1.63 -13.52 -0.11
N PRO A 22 0.59 -14.15 0.48
CA PRO A 22 0.77 -15.23 1.45
C PRO A 22 1.26 -16.52 0.78
N ALA A 23 1.90 -17.39 1.56
CA ALA A 23 2.33 -18.72 1.12
C ALA A 23 1.20 -19.58 0.56
N SER A 24 -0.03 -19.41 1.06
CA SER A 24 -1.22 -20.11 0.58
C SER A 24 -1.56 -19.76 -0.86
N ALA A 25 -1.42 -18.50 -1.29
CA ALA A 25 -1.68 -18.13 -2.68
C ALA A 25 -0.80 -18.94 -3.64
N TYR A 26 0.49 -19.06 -3.35
CA TYR A 26 1.44 -19.86 -4.14
C TYR A 26 1.17 -21.36 -4.11
N ARG A 27 0.76 -21.89 -2.96
CA ARG A 27 0.60 -23.33 -2.76
C ARG A 27 -0.74 -23.83 -3.26
N ASP A 28 -1.80 -23.08 -2.99
CA ASP A 28 -3.17 -23.51 -3.14
C ASP A 28 -3.78 -22.99 -4.46
N HIS A 29 -3.26 -21.87 -5.00
CA HIS A 29 -3.76 -21.22 -6.22
C HIS A 29 -2.64 -20.76 -7.19
N PRO A 30 -1.63 -21.60 -7.51
CA PRO A 30 -0.49 -21.19 -8.33
C PRO A 30 -0.86 -20.75 -9.75
N ASP A 31 -1.98 -21.23 -10.28
CA ASP A 31 -2.51 -20.92 -11.61
C ASP A 31 -3.05 -19.49 -11.74
N THR A 32 -3.43 -18.85 -10.62
CA THR A 32 -3.99 -17.49 -10.62
C THR A 32 -2.97 -16.41 -10.98
N PHE A 33 -1.69 -16.64 -10.70
CA PHE A 33 -0.63 -15.63 -10.92
C PHE A 33 -0.51 -15.24 -12.39
N GLY A 34 -0.50 -16.21 -13.32
CA GLY A 34 -0.40 -15.91 -14.75
C GLY A 34 -1.56 -15.03 -15.24
N HIS A 35 -2.77 -15.27 -14.72
CA HIS A 35 -3.94 -14.47 -15.03
C HIS A 35 -3.85 -13.05 -14.46
N VAL A 36 -3.46 -12.90 -13.19
CA VAL A 36 -3.27 -11.59 -12.56
C VAL A 36 -2.23 -10.75 -13.29
N TYR A 37 -1.07 -11.32 -13.64
CA TYR A 37 -0.06 -10.59 -14.38
C TYR A 37 -0.52 -10.21 -15.79
N THR A 38 -1.30 -11.07 -16.46
CA THR A 38 -1.91 -10.74 -17.76
C THR A 38 -2.88 -9.56 -17.62
N GLN A 39 -3.78 -9.60 -16.63
CA GLN A 39 -4.70 -8.50 -16.36
C GLN A 39 -3.97 -7.19 -16.02
N LEU A 40 -2.89 -7.25 -15.22
CA LEU A 40 -2.08 -6.06 -14.89
C LEU A 40 -1.47 -5.44 -16.15
N LEU A 41 -0.94 -6.26 -17.06
CA LEU A 41 -0.38 -5.81 -18.33
C LEU A 41 -1.47 -5.20 -19.22
N ASP A 42 -2.62 -5.84 -19.34
CA ASP A 42 -3.76 -5.34 -20.11
C ASP A 42 -4.33 -4.03 -19.52
N ALA A 43 -4.28 -3.88 -18.21
CA ALA A 43 -4.64 -2.65 -17.48
C ALA A 43 -3.54 -1.57 -17.53
N GLY A 44 -2.46 -1.80 -18.28
CA GLY A 44 -1.38 -0.82 -18.48
C GLY A 44 -0.54 -0.56 -17.23
N ALA A 45 -0.40 -1.52 -16.32
CA ALA A 45 0.49 -1.39 -15.17
C ALA A 45 1.95 -1.30 -15.66
N PRO A 46 2.63 -0.16 -15.48
CA PRO A 46 3.93 0.08 -16.10
C PRO A 46 5.07 -0.56 -15.30
N ILE A 47 4.91 -0.70 -13.98
CA ILE A 47 5.93 -1.27 -13.09
C ILE A 47 5.27 -2.21 -12.08
N VAL A 48 5.70 -3.47 -12.09
CA VAL A 48 5.36 -4.49 -11.10
C VAL A 48 6.66 -4.98 -10.47
N LEU A 49 6.94 -4.56 -9.24
CA LEU A 49 8.15 -4.94 -8.50
C LEU A 49 7.83 -6.11 -7.56
N GLY A 50 8.42 -7.27 -7.81
CA GLY A 50 8.30 -8.44 -6.94
C GLY A 50 9.48 -8.56 -5.98
N CYS A 51 9.29 -8.20 -4.72
CA CYS A 51 10.30 -8.36 -3.66
C CYS A 51 10.15 -9.73 -3.00
N LEU A 52 11.19 -10.57 -3.07
CA LEU A 52 11.22 -11.84 -2.34
C LEU A 52 11.47 -11.56 -0.85
N VAL A 53 10.46 -11.83 -0.02
CA VAL A 53 10.50 -11.59 1.45
C VAL A 53 10.27 -12.87 2.25
N ALA A 54 10.46 -14.01 1.61
CA ALA A 54 10.02 -15.32 2.09
C ALA A 54 10.77 -15.80 3.36
N GLY A 55 10.10 -15.66 4.50
CA GLY A 55 10.29 -16.46 5.71
C GLY A 55 11.67 -16.39 6.39
N GLY A 56 12.23 -17.56 6.71
CA GLY A 56 13.42 -17.66 7.58
C GLY A 56 13.16 -17.03 8.94
N LYS A 57 14.05 -16.13 9.37
CA LYS A 57 13.92 -15.41 10.66
C LYS A 57 12.63 -14.59 10.78
N VAL A 58 12.06 -14.16 9.66
CA VAL A 58 10.77 -13.44 9.64
C VAL A 58 9.58 -14.39 9.83
N SER A 59 9.68 -15.68 9.51
CA SER A 59 8.62 -16.64 9.88
C SER A 59 8.83 -17.18 11.30
N GLU A 60 10.08 -17.39 11.71
CA GLU A 60 10.42 -17.94 13.03
C GLU A 60 9.97 -17.04 14.17
N ASN A 61 9.98 -15.71 14.00
CA ASN A 61 9.55 -14.76 15.04
C ASN A 61 8.01 -14.59 15.15
N ALA A 62 7.22 -15.58 14.71
CA ALA A 62 5.77 -15.58 14.85
C ALA A 62 5.28 -15.50 16.30
N TYR A 63 6.10 -15.95 17.26
CA TYR A 63 5.81 -15.92 18.70
C TYR A 63 6.19 -14.59 19.38
N ILE A 64 6.87 -13.68 18.67
CA ILE A 64 7.30 -12.40 19.26
C ILE A 64 6.14 -11.41 19.24
N ASP A 65 5.81 -10.87 20.41
CA ASP A 65 4.88 -9.76 20.53
C ASP A 65 5.49 -8.49 19.91
N SER A 66 4.95 -8.07 18.76
CA SER A 66 5.43 -6.90 18.02
C SER A 66 4.29 -6.24 17.24
N ALA A 67 4.47 -4.97 16.89
CA ALA A 67 3.50 -4.20 16.10
C ALA A 67 3.42 -4.64 14.62
N ILE A 68 4.33 -5.51 14.16
CA ILE A 68 4.43 -5.92 12.76
C ILE A 68 3.17 -6.70 12.35
N HIS A 69 2.58 -6.35 11.21
CA HIS A 69 1.42 -7.06 10.68
C HIS A 69 1.70 -8.58 10.57
N PRO A 70 0.84 -9.47 11.11
CA PRO A 70 1.08 -10.93 11.07
C PRO A 70 1.28 -11.53 9.67
N ALA A 71 0.78 -10.89 8.61
CA ALA A 71 0.92 -11.36 7.23
C ALA A 71 2.39 -11.55 6.83
N TRP A 72 3.31 -10.73 7.36
CA TRP A 72 4.76 -10.87 7.15
C TRP A 72 5.29 -12.27 7.50
N ARG A 73 4.70 -12.97 8.47
CA ARG A 73 5.14 -14.32 8.88
C ARG A 73 4.88 -15.38 7.81
N THR A 74 3.91 -15.12 6.94
CA THR A 74 3.45 -16.05 5.91
C THR A 74 3.74 -15.58 4.49
N ALA A 75 4.03 -14.28 4.30
CA ALA A 75 4.31 -13.70 3.00
C ALA A 75 5.53 -14.36 2.34
N LYS A 76 5.42 -14.63 1.04
CA LYS A 76 6.54 -15.08 0.21
C LYS A 76 7.07 -13.97 -0.66
N THR A 77 6.18 -13.15 -1.19
CA THR A 77 6.55 -11.93 -1.91
C THR A 77 5.81 -10.73 -1.35
N HIS A 78 6.43 -9.59 -1.53
CA HIS A 78 5.85 -8.27 -1.38
C HIS A 78 5.84 -7.67 -2.77
N ILE A 79 4.66 -7.48 -3.35
CA ILE A 79 4.52 -6.96 -4.71
C ILE A 79 4.11 -5.50 -4.63
N VAL A 80 4.88 -4.63 -5.29
CA VAL A 80 4.60 -3.19 -5.38
C VAL A 80 4.23 -2.85 -6.82
N LEU A 81 3.09 -2.18 -6.98
CA LEU A 81 2.69 -1.54 -8.23
C LEU A 81 3.09 -0.08 -8.16
N ILE A 82 3.65 0.45 -9.25
CA ILE A 82 4.07 1.85 -9.33
C ILE A 82 3.64 2.43 -10.67
N ASN A 83 2.89 3.52 -10.64
CA ASN A 83 2.68 4.36 -11.81
C ASN A 83 3.46 5.67 -11.63
N ILE A 84 4.23 6.05 -12.64
CA ILE A 84 5.10 7.23 -12.61
C ILE A 84 4.68 8.17 -13.73
N TRP A 85 4.73 9.48 -13.48
CA TRP A 85 4.55 10.51 -14.50
C TRP A 85 5.55 11.64 -14.34
N ASP A 86 5.87 12.29 -15.45
CA ASP A 86 6.75 13.47 -15.46
C ASP A 86 5.95 14.71 -15.02
N ASP A 87 6.65 15.70 -14.48
CA ASP A 87 6.11 17.00 -14.06
C ASP A 87 5.37 17.78 -15.17
N SER A 88 5.73 17.55 -16.43
CA SER A 88 5.06 18.13 -17.61
C SER A 88 3.71 17.46 -17.96
N THR A 89 3.34 16.38 -17.27
CA THR A 89 2.08 15.66 -17.51
C THR A 89 0.87 16.51 -17.13
N SER A 90 -0.13 16.61 -18.01
CA SER A 90 -1.36 17.37 -17.72
C SER A 90 -2.11 16.79 -16.52
N LEU A 91 -2.77 17.65 -15.74
CA LEU A 91 -3.55 17.23 -14.56
C LEU A 91 -4.61 16.18 -14.90
N SER A 92 -5.27 16.27 -16.06
CA SER A 92 -6.25 15.28 -16.52
C SER A 92 -5.62 13.89 -16.70
N ASN A 93 -4.40 13.86 -17.23
CA ASN A 93 -3.66 12.61 -17.42
C ASN A 93 -3.17 12.06 -16.08
N VAL A 94 -2.69 12.93 -15.18
CA VAL A 94 -2.34 12.53 -13.80
C VAL A 94 -3.53 11.88 -13.09
N SER A 95 -4.71 12.52 -13.14
CA SER A 95 -5.92 11.93 -12.56
C SER A 95 -6.30 10.61 -13.20
N SER A 96 -6.14 10.48 -14.53
CA SER A 96 -6.40 9.22 -15.23
C SER A 96 -5.43 8.11 -14.80
N ILE A 97 -4.15 8.43 -14.60
CA ILE A 97 -3.12 7.49 -14.09
C ILE A 97 -3.44 7.05 -12.66
N GLN A 98 -3.85 7.98 -11.79
CA GLN A 98 -4.25 7.69 -10.41
C GLN A 98 -5.52 6.84 -10.34
N ASN A 99 -6.52 7.14 -11.16
CA ASN A 99 -7.75 6.35 -11.23
C ASN A 99 -7.49 4.95 -11.79
N ALA A 100 -6.69 4.81 -12.84
CA ALA A 100 -6.29 3.50 -13.37
C ALA A 100 -5.57 2.66 -12.29
N PHE A 101 -4.72 3.30 -11.50
CA PHE A 101 -4.04 2.66 -10.37
C PHE A 101 -5.05 2.13 -9.33
N LYS A 102 -5.89 3.03 -8.82
CA LYS A 102 -6.84 2.75 -7.72
C LYS A 102 -7.98 1.83 -8.13
N ASP A 103 -8.59 2.07 -9.27
CA ASP A 103 -9.85 1.45 -9.67
C ASP A 103 -9.65 0.15 -10.46
N SER A 104 -8.42 -0.12 -10.91
CA SER A 104 -8.12 -1.31 -11.73
C SER A 104 -6.89 -2.05 -11.25
N GLN A 105 -5.70 -1.44 -11.26
CA GLN A 105 -4.45 -2.18 -11.10
C GLN A 105 -4.27 -2.75 -9.68
N LEU A 106 -4.51 -1.94 -8.64
CA LEU A 106 -4.41 -2.42 -7.26
C LEU A 106 -5.47 -3.49 -6.93
N PRO A 107 -6.76 -3.34 -7.32
CA PRO A 107 -7.76 -4.41 -7.20
C PRO A 107 -7.40 -5.71 -7.92
N ILE A 108 -6.74 -5.64 -9.09
CA ILE A 108 -6.26 -6.85 -9.79
C ILE A 108 -5.23 -7.60 -8.93
N LEU A 109 -4.32 -6.88 -8.27
CA LEU A 109 -3.32 -7.50 -7.38
C LEU A 109 -3.98 -8.17 -6.16
N GLU A 110 -5.11 -7.64 -5.67
CA GLU A 110 -5.84 -8.25 -4.54
C GLU A 110 -6.30 -9.68 -4.80
N GLN A 111 -6.51 -10.06 -6.06
CA GLN A 111 -6.95 -11.42 -6.44
C GLN A 111 -6.01 -12.51 -5.93
N ILE A 112 -4.71 -12.21 -5.78
CA ILE A 112 -3.70 -13.14 -5.22
C ILE A 112 -3.27 -12.79 -3.79
N ALA A 113 -3.61 -11.60 -3.30
CA ALA A 113 -3.28 -11.16 -1.95
C ALA A 113 -4.36 -11.47 -0.91
N GLY A 114 -5.61 -11.62 -1.35
CA GLY A 114 -6.81 -11.51 -0.52
C GLY A 114 -7.38 -10.10 -0.54
N SER A 115 -8.64 -9.93 -0.12
CA SER A 115 -9.34 -8.64 -0.09
C SER A 115 -10.03 -8.40 1.27
N PRO A 116 -9.62 -7.37 2.05
CA PRO A 116 -8.44 -6.54 1.80
C PRO A 116 -7.16 -7.35 2.06
N GLY A 117 -6.20 -7.25 1.16
CA GLY A 117 -4.90 -7.90 1.32
C GLY A 117 -4.00 -7.10 2.27
N ALA A 118 -3.09 -7.75 2.98
CA ALA A 118 -2.13 -7.04 3.82
C ALA A 118 -1.08 -6.31 2.97
N ALA A 119 -0.53 -5.19 3.46
CA ALA A 119 0.51 -4.44 2.78
C ALA A 119 1.57 -3.90 3.74
N TYR A 120 2.73 -3.54 3.19
CA TYR A 120 3.75 -2.80 3.92
C TYR A 120 3.43 -1.30 3.84
N SER A 121 3.07 -0.68 4.96
CA SER A 121 2.61 0.72 4.99
C SER A 121 3.58 1.72 4.36
N ASN A 122 4.89 1.49 4.43
CA ASN A 122 5.88 2.41 3.85
C ASN A 122 5.92 2.37 2.31
N GLU A 123 5.32 1.34 1.71
CA GLU A 123 5.15 1.17 0.27
C GLU A 123 3.67 0.84 -0.05
N GLY A 124 2.76 1.38 0.76
CA GLY A 124 1.30 1.24 0.62
C GLY A 124 0.69 2.39 -0.19
N ASP A 125 -0.54 2.20 -0.64
CA ASP A 125 -1.30 3.30 -1.26
C ASP A 125 -1.69 4.34 -0.22
N SER A 126 -1.22 5.57 -0.43
CA SER A 126 -1.53 6.75 0.39
C SER A 126 -3.03 7.02 0.62
N LEU A 127 -3.87 6.47 -0.26
CA LEU A 127 -5.32 6.59 -0.28
C LEU A 127 -6.05 5.27 0.02
N GLU A 128 -5.35 4.30 0.62
CA GLU A 128 -5.91 3.01 1.03
C GLU A 128 -7.12 3.20 1.95
N GLU A 129 -8.29 2.73 1.52
CA GLU A 129 -9.54 2.91 2.25
C GLU A 129 -9.58 2.03 3.49
N ASP A 130 -9.05 0.81 3.37
CA ASP A 130 -8.98 -0.18 4.45
C ASP A 130 -7.67 -0.13 5.25
N PHE A 131 -6.99 1.04 5.29
CA PHE A 131 -5.62 1.18 5.83
C PHE A 131 -5.42 0.56 7.22
N LYS A 132 -6.44 0.62 8.10
CA LYS A 132 -6.40 0.01 9.44
C LYS A 132 -6.15 -1.49 9.36
N THR A 133 -6.86 -2.16 8.46
CA THR A 133 -6.75 -3.60 8.23
C THR A 133 -5.54 -3.92 7.37
N THR A 134 -5.39 -3.24 6.22
CA THR A 134 -4.32 -3.48 5.23
C THR A 134 -2.93 -3.31 5.84
N PHE A 135 -2.70 -2.27 6.64
CA PHE A 135 -1.36 -1.94 7.15
C PHE A 135 -1.08 -2.51 8.55
N PHE A 136 -2.09 -2.60 9.40
CA PHE A 136 -1.91 -2.94 10.81
C PHE A 136 -2.68 -4.20 11.23
N GLY A 137 -3.72 -4.58 10.48
CA GLY A 137 -4.54 -5.75 10.73
C GLY A 137 -5.04 -5.82 12.19
N PRO A 138 -4.95 -6.99 12.86
CA PRO A 138 -5.43 -7.15 14.23
C PRO A 138 -4.64 -6.33 15.27
N ASN A 139 -3.49 -5.76 14.91
CA ASN A 139 -2.70 -4.93 15.83
C ASN A 139 -3.26 -3.50 15.97
N TYR A 140 -4.09 -3.03 15.02
CA TYR A 140 -4.55 -1.64 14.98
C TYR A 140 -5.17 -1.16 16.30
N PRO A 141 -6.12 -1.88 16.95
CA PRO A 141 -6.77 -1.38 18.17
C PRO A 141 -5.78 -1.12 19.33
N ARG A 142 -4.82 -2.04 19.53
CA ARG A 142 -3.77 -1.86 20.56
C ARG A 142 -2.84 -0.69 20.24
N LEU A 143 -2.49 -0.53 18.96
CA LEU A 143 -1.65 0.59 18.54
C LEU A 143 -2.37 1.92 18.74
N GLU A 144 -3.68 1.99 18.44
CA GLU A 144 -4.54 3.16 18.65
C GLU A 144 -4.61 3.55 20.13
N GLU A 145 -4.79 2.58 21.03
CA GLU A 145 -4.75 2.80 22.47
C GLU A 145 -3.40 3.38 22.94
N ILE A 146 -2.28 2.79 22.50
CA ILE A 146 -0.93 3.26 22.84
C ILE A 146 -0.73 4.70 22.34
N LYS A 147 -1.12 4.99 21.09
CA LYS A 147 -1.01 6.33 20.51
C LYS A 147 -1.87 7.34 21.27
N GLY A 148 -3.08 6.97 21.64
CA GLY A 148 -3.97 7.74 22.51
C GLY A 148 -3.30 8.16 23.82
N GLY A 149 -2.70 7.19 24.52
CA GLY A 149 -1.96 7.45 25.76
C GLY A 149 -0.72 8.33 25.58
N MET A 150 -0.05 8.29 24.42
CA MET A 150 1.11 9.13 24.11
C MET A 150 0.74 10.56 23.75
N ILE A 151 -0.32 10.77 22.95
CA ILE A 151 -0.80 12.11 22.59
C ILE A 151 -1.36 12.85 23.80
N GLN A 152 -2.00 12.15 24.74
CA GLN A 152 -2.40 12.75 26.02
C GLN A 152 -1.21 13.26 26.84
N ARG A 153 0.03 12.78 26.57
CA ARG A 153 1.26 13.19 27.26
C ARG A 153 2.11 14.20 26.49
N THR A 154 1.88 14.39 25.18
CA THR A 154 2.68 15.27 24.30
C THR A 154 1.84 15.82 23.13
N CYS A 155 1.90 17.13 22.88
CA CYS A 155 1.12 17.79 21.83
C CYS A 155 1.46 17.29 20.41
N SER A 156 0.41 16.90 19.67
CA SER A 156 0.23 16.73 18.21
C SER A 156 1.38 16.19 17.34
N LEU A 157 1.26 14.94 16.91
CA LEU A 157 1.93 14.37 15.71
C LEU A 157 0.85 13.82 14.78
N TRP A 158 0.64 14.48 13.63
CA TRP A 158 -0.32 14.07 12.60
C TRP A 158 0.41 13.75 11.29
N GLN A 159 0.18 12.54 10.78
CA GLN A 159 0.50 12.14 9.41
C GLN A 159 -0.61 11.20 8.96
N ARG A 160 -1.07 11.34 7.71
CA ARG A 160 -2.04 10.41 7.11
C ARG A 160 -1.40 9.01 7.11
N GLU A 161 -2.19 7.96 7.39
CA GLU A 161 -1.77 6.54 7.43
C GLU A 161 -0.93 6.08 8.63
N LEU A 162 -0.63 6.97 9.59
CA LEU A 162 -0.28 6.53 10.93
C LEU A 162 -1.55 6.12 11.69
N VAL A 163 -1.37 5.37 12.78
CA VAL A 163 -2.42 5.07 13.74
C VAL A 163 -3.14 6.38 14.13
N VAL A 164 -4.39 6.51 13.71
CA VAL A 164 -5.19 7.74 13.83
C VAL A 164 -5.99 7.69 15.12
N ILE A 165 -6.03 8.79 15.87
CA ILE A 165 -7.06 9.00 16.90
C ILE A 165 -8.23 9.68 16.18
N ASP A 166 -9.39 9.03 16.14
CA ASP A 166 -10.62 9.65 15.64
C ASP A 166 -10.98 10.86 16.53
N GLY A 167 -10.92 12.06 15.95
CA GLY A 167 -11.16 13.33 16.62
C GLY A 167 -12.63 13.72 16.75
N THR A 168 -13.59 12.85 16.42
CA THR A 168 -15.03 13.22 16.36
C THR A 168 -15.77 13.24 17.71
N LYS A 169 -15.08 13.11 18.85
CA LYS A 169 -15.69 13.30 20.19
C LYS A 169 -15.26 14.60 20.89
N THR A 170 -15.36 15.74 20.20
CA THR A 170 -15.49 17.02 20.90
C THR A 170 -16.94 17.45 20.83
N ASP A 171 -17.71 17.09 21.87
CA ASP A 171 -18.95 17.78 22.23
C ASP A 171 -18.60 19.26 22.46
N PHE A 172 -18.88 20.11 21.48
CA PHE A 172 -19.03 21.54 21.73
C PHE A 172 -20.41 21.78 22.34
N ALA A 173 -20.51 21.48 23.64
CA ALA A 173 -21.53 22.05 24.51
C ALA A 173 -20.94 23.27 25.22
N ARG A 174 -21.05 24.44 24.57
CA ARG A 174 -21.39 25.76 25.14
C ARG A 174 -21.20 26.86 24.09
#